data_AF-A0A9X7P4V8-F1
#
_entry.id   AF-A0A9X7P4V8-F1
#
_cell.length_a   1.000
_cell.length_b   1.000
_cell.length_c   1.000
_cell.angle_alpha   90.00
_cell.angle_beta   90.00
_cell.angle_gamma   90.00
#
_symmetry.space_group_name_H-M   'P 1'
#
loop_
_entity.id
_entity.type
_entity.pdbx_description
1 polymer ?
#
loop_
_entity_poly.entity_id
_entity_poly.type
_entity_poly.pdbx_seq_one_letter_code
_entity_poly.pdbx_strand_id
1 'polypeptide(L)'
;MMQRTEQALKDAQELLRKIDQEQQQVFYVTVVLLVLAPVQETLDRRTRQVEAALAAAGMRGGVAVFRQEEGLKAAGPWAVLPSGIKDAGTRNMPAETVAASFPFTASGINDGSGVVLGRDRDGGLVLVDIW
;
A
#
# COMPACT_ATOMS: atom_id res chain seq x y z
N MET A 1 23.62 5.04 15.15
CA MET A 1 23.74 4.53 13.77
C MET A 1 23.84 3.00 13.73
N MET A 2 24.69 2.35 14.55
CA MET A 2 24.80 0.88 14.61
C MET A 2 23.46 0.14 14.74
N GLN A 3 22.59 0.55 15.67
CA GLN A 3 21.30 -0.12 15.91
C GLN A 3 20.35 -0.13 14.69
N ARG A 4 20.38 0.89 13.82
CA ARG A 4 19.56 0.91 12.59
C ARG A 4 20.10 -0.05 11.54
N THR A 5 21.42 -0.11 11.41
CA THR A 5 22.09 -1.03 10.47
C THR A 5 21.88 -2.49 10.89
N GLU A 6 21.91 -2.77 12.19
CA GLU A 6 21.62 -4.11 12.74
C GLU A 6 20.17 -4.54 12.48
N GLN A 7 19.20 -3.66 12.71
CA GLN A 7 17.80 -3.96 12.42
C GLN A 7 17.58 -4.22 10.93
N ALA A 8 18.12 -3.37 10.05
CA ALA A 8 18.01 -3.55 8.61
C ALA A 8 18.64 -4.88 8.13
N LEU A 9 19.77 -5.29 8.73
CA LEU A 9 20.39 -6.58 8.45
C LEU A 9 19.47 -7.73 8.87
N LYS A 10 18.88 -7.64 10.06
CA LYS A 10 17.95 -8.66 10.56
C LYS A 10 16.72 -8.80 9.66
N ASP A 11 16.13 -7.67 9.26
CA ASP A 11 14.97 -7.65 8.36
C ASP A 11 15.31 -8.27 7.00
N ALA A 12 16.51 -7.97 6.46
CA ALA A 12 16.99 -8.56 5.22
C ALA A 12 17.22 -10.07 5.33
N GLN A 13 17.79 -10.53 6.45
CA GLN A 13 17.96 -11.96 6.72
C GLN A 13 16.61 -12.69 6.82
N GLU A 14 15.62 -12.07 7.46
CA GLU A 14 14.29 -12.65 7.56
C GLU A 14 13.60 -12.74 6.18
N LEU A 15 13.73 -11.70 5.35
CA LEU A 15 13.24 -11.71 3.97
C LEU A 15 13.86 -12.85 3.16
N LEU A 16 15.19 -12.99 3.19
CA LEU A 16 15.90 -14.06 2.50
C LEU A 16 15.49 -15.44 3.01
N ARG A 17 15.31 -15.59 4.33
CA ARG A 17 14.83 -16.83 4.94
C ARG A 17 13.48 -17.26 4.37
N LYS A 18 12.52 -16.32 4.27
CA LYS A 18 11.19 -16.58 3.71
C LYS A 18 11.23 -16.95 2.23
N ILE A 19 12.09 -16.30 1.45
CA ILE A 19 12.23 -16.59 0.02
C ILE A 19 12.88 -17.96 -0.20
N ASP A 20 14.04 -18.20 0.43
CA ASP A 20 14.86 -19.37 0.13
C ASP A 20 14.44 -20.63 0.91
N GLN A 21 14.19 -20.50 2.21
CA GLN A 21 13.91 -21.67 3.07
C GLN A 21 12.44 -22.08 3.02
N GLU A 22 11.52 -21.11 2.93
CA GLU A 22 10.08 -21.38 2.85
C GLU A 22 9.59 -21.42 1.39
N GLN A 23 10.50 -21.26 0.41
CA GLN A 23 10.22 -21.31 -1.03
C GLN A 23 9.08 -20.37 -1.47
N GLN A 24 8.93 -19.23 -0.80
CA GLN A 24 7.87 -18.27 -1.14
C GLN A 24 8.12 -17.63 -2.51
N GLN A 25 7.07 -17.51 -3.30
CA GLN A 25 7.11 -16.75 -4.55
C GLN A 25 7.27 -15.26 -4.24
N VAL A 26 8.06 -14.55 -5.06
CA VAL A 26 8.26 -13.11 -4.96
C VAL A 26 7.48 -12.42 -6.06
N PHE A 27 6.70 -11.41 -5.68
CA PHE A 27 5.90 -10.60 -6.59
C PHE A 27 6.45 -9.18 -6.68
N TYR A 28 6.33 -8.60 -7.88
CA TYR A 28 6.54 -7.17 -8.08
C TYR A 28 5.25 -6.42 -7.79
N VAL A 29 5.24 -5.68 -6.68
CA VAL A 29 4.05 -4.95 -6.22
C VAL A 29 4.30 -3.45 -6.28
N THR A 30 3.34 -2.72 -6.82
CA THR A 30 3.29 -1.25 -6.77
C THR A 30 2.00 -0.84 -6.08
N VAL A 31 2.10 -0.02 -5.04
CA VAL A 31 0.94 0.51 -4.31
C VAL A 31 0.74 1.96 -4.72
N VAL A 32 -0.46 2.30 -5.20
CA VAL A 32 -0.84 3.66 -5.60
C VAL A 32 -1.99 4.11 -4.73
N LEU A 33 -1.85 5.27 -4.10
CA LEU A 33 -2.87 5.86 -3.24
C LEU A 33 -3.46 7.08 -3.95
N LEU A 34 -4.76 7.03 -4.26
CA LEU A 34 -5.49 8.17 -4.81
C LEU A 34 -6.13 8.97 -3.66
N VAL A 35 -5.68 10.21 -3.49
CA VAL A 35 -6.25 11.12 -2.49
C VAL A 35 -7.15 12.11 -3.19
N LEU A 36 -8.43 12.13 -2.79
CA LEU A 36 -9.43 13.04 -3.34
C LEU A 36 -9.88 14.05 -2.28
N ALA A 37 -10.19 15.26 -2.73
CA ALA A 37 -10.81 16.30 -1.91
C ALA A 37 -11.54 17.33 -2.80
N PRO A 38 -12.60 17.99 -2.31
CA PRO A 38 -13.34 18.97 -3.08
C PRO A 38 -12.58 20.29 -3.29
N VAL A 39 -11.58 20.60 -2.45
CA VAL A 39 -10.78 21.84 -2.50
C VAL A 39 -9.32 21.56 -2.16
N GLN A 40 -8.42 22.38 -2.70
CA GLN A 40 -6.96 22.24 -2.57
C GLN A 40 -6.48 22.16 -1.11
N GLU A 41 -6.99 23.03 -0.24
CA GLU A 41 -6.60 23.05 1.18
C GLU A 41 -6.88 21.71 1.87
N THR A 42 -8.02 21.10 1.56
CA THR A 42 -8.39 19.79 2.11
C THR A 42 -7.54 18.68 1.50
N LEU A 43 -7.19 18.78 0.21
CA LEU A 43 -6.28 17.84 -0.46
C LEU A 43 -4.90 17.84 0.18
N ASP A 44 -4.33 19.02 0.43
CA ASP A 44 -3.00 19.18 1.04
C ASP A 44 -2.99 18.59 2.45
N ARG A 45 -4.05 18.86 3.23
CA ARG A 45 -4.20 18.28 4.57
C ARG A 45 -4.29 16.76 4.53
N ARG A 46 -5.13 16.19 3.67
CA ARG A 46 -5.29 14.72 3.54
C ARG A 46 -4.00 14.06 3.07
N THR A 47 -3.30 14.66 2.10
CA THR A 47 -2.01 14.19 1.61
C THR A 47 -0.97 14.12 2.73
N ARG A 48 -0.85 15.17 3.55
CA ARG A 48 0.07 15.17 4.70
C ARG A 48 -0.28 14.11 5.75
N GLN A 49 -1.58 13.85 5.97
CA GLN A 49 -2.01 12.79 6.88
C GLN A 49 -1.60 11.40 6.36
N VAL A 50 -1.77 11.15 5.07
CA VAL A 50 -1.33 9.90 4.42
C VAL A 50 0.19 9.76 4.51
N GLU A 51 0.95 10.81 4.20
CA GLU A 51 2.42 10.80 4.31
C GLU A 51 2.89 10.53 5.75
N ALA A 52 2.23 11.14 6.75
CA ALA A 52 2.54 10.92 8.15
C ALA A 52 2.24 9.48 8.59
N ALA A 53 1.12 8.89 8.14
CA ALA A 53 0.76 7.51 8.43
C ALA A 53 1.78 6.53 7.81
N LEU A 54 2.19 6.77 6.56
CA LEU A 54 3.23 6.00 5.91
C LEU A 54 4.55 6.08 6.67
N ALA A 55 4.97 7.29 7.06
CA ALA A 55 6.21 7.50 7.81
C ALA A 55 6.19 6.82 9.19
N ALA A 56 5.05 6.85 9.89
CA ALA A 56 4.87 6.16 11.17
C ALA A 56 5.02 4.64 11.03
N ALA A 57 4.63 4.09 9.87
CA ALA A 57 4.80 2.69 9.53
C ALA A 57 6.18 2.36 8.90
N GLY A 58 7.14 3.31 8.89
CA GLY A 58 8.46 3.11 8.30
C GLY A 58 8.48 3.10 6.77
N MET A 59 7.38 3.49 6.13
CA MET A 59 7.24 3.57 4.68
C MET A 59 7.47 4.99 4.18
N ARG A 60 7.82 5.12 2.89
CA ARG A 60 7.93 6.41 2.21
C ARG A 60 7.04 6.43 0.98
N GLY A 61 6.01 7.28 1.02
CA GLY A 61 5.21 7.63 -0.16
C GLY A 61 5.95 8.62 -1.06
N GLY A 62 5.74 8.51 -2.36
CA GLY A 62 6.20 9.49 -3.35
C GLY A 62 5.01 10.07 -4.11
N VAL A 63 4.96 11.39 -4.23
CA VAL A 63 3.95 12.05 -5.07
C VAL A 63 4.31 11.84 -6.54
N ALA A 64 3.31 11.51 -7.37
CA ALA A 64 3.45 11.34 -8.82
C ALA A 64 3.61 12.70 -9.54
N VAL A 65 4.68 13.43 -9.22
CA VAL A 65 4.98 14.75 -9.78
C VAL A 65 5.20 14.64 -11.29
N PHE A 66 4.47 15.43 -12.07
CA PHE A 66 4.41 15.38 -13.54
C PHE A 66 3.97 14.03 -14.12
N ARG A 67 3.34 13.17 -13.31
CA ARG A 67 2.81 11.85 -13.70
C ARG A 67 1.37 11.66 -13.23
N GLN A 68 0.61 12.75 -13.10
CA GLN A 68 -0.74 12.71 -12.54
C GLN A 68 -1.69 11.87 -13.39
N GLU A 69 -1.61 11.98 -14.72
CA GLU A 69 -2.40 11.15 -15.63
C GLU A 69 -2.05 9.66 -15.49
N GLU A 70 -0.76 9.33 -15.43
CA GLU A 70 -0.30 7.95 -15.23
C GLU A 70 -0.74 7.40 -13.87
N GLY A 71 -0.64 8.22 -12.81
CA GLY A 71 -1.08 7.87 -11.46
C GLY A 71 -2.58 7.62 -11.38
N LEU A 72 -3.39 8.44 -12.07
CA LEU A 72 -4.82 8.24 -12.15
C LEU A 72 -5.17 6.93 -12.87
N LYS A 73 -4.52 6.65 -14.01
CA LYS A 73 -4.70 5.38 -14.74
C LYS A 73 -4.35 4.16 -13.87
N ALA A 74 -3.31 4.29 -13.04
CA ALA A 74 -2.87 3.23 -12.13
C ALA A 74 -3.82 2.99 -10.95
N ALA A 75 -4.47 4.04 -10.44
CA ALA A 75 -5.38 3.93 -9.30
C ALA A 75 -6.83 3.60 -9.69
N GLY A 76 -7.23 3.88 -10.92
CA GLY A 76 -8.58 3.63 -11.38
C GLY A 76 -8.85 2.17 -11.80
N PRO A 77 -10.11 1.84 -12.12
CA PRO A 77 -10.58 0.46 -12.34
C PRO A 77 -10.17 -0.14 -13.70
N TRP A 78 -9.19 0.46 -14.39
CA TRP A 78 -8.81 0.04 -15.75
C TRP A 78 -7.81 -1.11 -15.79
N ALA A 79 -7.28 -1.52 -14.63
CA ALA A 79 -6.23 -2.55 -14.52
C ALA A 79 -4.99 -2.24 -15.39
N VAL A 80 -4.60 -0.97 -15.47
CA VAL A 80 -3.42 -0.50 -16.22
C VAL A 80 -2.39 0.05 -15.24
N LEU A 81 -1.15 -0.42 -15.30
CA LEU A 81 -0.03 0.16 -14.56
C LEU A 81 0.99 0.76 -15.54
N PRO A 82 0.97 2.09 -15.76
CA PRO A 82 1.95 2.76 -16.62
C PRO A 82 3.38 2.56 -16.11
N SER A 83 4.34 2.44 -17.03
CA SER A 83 5.75 2.19 -16.69
C SER A 83 6.33 3.25 -15.77
N GLY A 84 5.96 4.52 -15.94
CA GLY A 84 6.44 5.60 -15.07
C GLY A 84 6.07 5.43 -13.60
N ILE A 85 4.89 4.87 -13.32
CA ILE A 85 4.43 4.56 -11.97
C ILE A 85 5.03 3.24 -11.48
N LYS A 86 5.05 2.22 -12.34
CA LYS A 86 5.67 0.92 -12.04
C LYS A 86 7.13 1.10 -11.60
N ASP A 87 7.93 1.79 -12.39
CA ASP A 87 9.37 1.91 -12.18
C ASP A 87 9.69 2.73 -10.92
N ALA A 88 8.82 3.68 -10.55
CA ALA A 88 8.95 4.46 -9.33
C ALA A 88 8.56 3.67 -8.07
N GLY A 89 7.52 2.84 -8.16
CA GLY A 89 6.84 2.24 -7.01
C GLY A 89 7.12 0.76 -6.77
N THR A 90 7.68 0.03 -7.73
CA THR A 90 7.81 -1.43 -7.64
C THR A 90 8.68 -1.86 -6.46
N ARG A 91 8.17 -2.80 -5.66
CA ARG A 91 8.88 -3.48 -4.57
C ARG A 91 8.72 -4.99 -4.71
N ASN A 92 9.76 -5.71 -4.31
CA ASN A 92 9.72 -7.16 -4.20
C ASN A 92 9.01 -7.53 -2.89
N MET A 93 7.90 -8.27 -3.00
CA MET A 93 7.15 -8.73 -1.84
C MET A 93 6.98 -10.25 -1.88
N PRO A 94 7.30 -10.97 -0.79
CA PRO A 94 6.96 -12.38 -0.65
C PRO A 94 5.45 -12.60 -0.74
N ALA A 95 5.03 -13.78 -1.20
CA ALA A 95 3.63 -14.15 -1.38
C ALA A 95 2.78 -13.88 -0.12
N GLU A 96 3.31 -14.17 1.07
CA GLU A 96 2.60 -13.91 2.33
C GLU A 96 2.34 -12.42 2.56
N THR A 97 3.28 -11.55 2.15
CA THR A 97 3.17 -10.10 2.32
C THR A 97 2.13 -9.54 1.38
N VAL A 98 2.08 -10.06 0.15
CA VAL A 98 1.01 -9.74 -0.80
C VAL A 98 -0.35 -10.19 -0.26
N ALA A 99 -0.43 -11.41 0.28
CA ALA A 99 -1.66 -11.91 0.89
C ALA A 99 -2.10 -11.06 2.09
N ALA A 100 -1.15 -10.58 2.91
CA ALA A 100 -1.42 -9.70 4.03
C ALA A 100 -1.99 -8.32 3.61
N SER A 101 -1.83 -7.91 2.35
CA SER A 101 -2.37 -6.63 1.85
C SER A 101 -3.87 -6.66 1.52
N PHE A 102 -4.52 -7.82 1.54
CA PHE A 102 -5.94 -7.94 1.22
C PHE A 102 -6.82 -7.27 2.30
N PRO A 103 -7.96 -6.68 1.93
CA PRO A 103 -8.78 -5.86 2.83
C PRO A 103 -9.46 -6.63 3.98
N PHE A 104 -9.30 -7.95 4.03
CA PHE A 104 -9.92 -8.84 5.03
C PHE A 104 -8.92 -9.31 6.11
N THR A 105 -7.63 -9.01 5.95
CA THR A 105 -6.56 -9.51 6.83
C THR A 105 -6.41 -8.71 8.12
N ALA A 106 -6.89 -7.47 8.12
CA ALA A 106 -6.87 -6.57 9.26
C ALA A 106 -8.25 -5.93 9.45
N SER A 107 -8.63 -5.70 10.70
CA SER A 107 -9.83 -4.97 11.05
C SER A 107 -9.67 -3.47 10.79
N GLY A 108 -10.76 -2.81 10.41
CA GLY A 108 -10.83 -1.34 10.33
C GLY A 108 -11.20 -0.74 8.98
N ILE A 109 -11.40 -1.55 7.92
CA ILE A 109 -11.94 -1.04 6.66
C ILE A 109 -13.46 -0.93 6.77
N ASN A 110 -13.92 0.27 7.11
CA ASN A 110 -15.33 0.60 7.21
C ASN A 110 -15.55 2.07 6.86
N ASP A 111 -16.05 2.32 5.65
CA ASP A 111 -16.32 3.67 5.16
C ASP A 111 -17.63 4.26 5.70
N GLY A 112 -18.39 3.52 6.50
CA GLY A 112 -19.69 3.91 7.04
C GLY A 112 -20.87 3.81 6.04
N SER A 113 -20.58 3.86 4.74
CA SER A 113 -21.51 3.61 3.63
C SER A 113 -20.87 2.69 2.57
N GLY A 114 -21.67 2.22 1.61
CA GLY A 114 -21.18 1.46 0.47
C GLY A 114 -21.62 0.00 0.46
N VAL A 115 -20.77 -0.88 -0.09
CA VAL A 115 -21.06 -2.29 -0.30
C VAL A 115 -20.34 -3.15 0.74
N VAL A 116 -21.06 -4.12 1.29
CA VAL A 116 -20.47 -5.14 2.17
C VAL A 116 -19.68 -6.13 1.32
N LEU A 117 -18.35 -6.11 1.46
CA LEU A 117 -17.47 -7.05 0.77
C LEU A 117 -17.31 -8.36 1.55
N GLY A 118 -17.51 -8.33 2.86
CA GLY A 118 -17.40 -9.51 3.71
C GLY A 118 -17.16 -9.16 5.17
N ARG A 119 -16.47 -10.07 5.88
CA ARG A 119 -15.98 -9.85 7.24
C ARG A 119 -14.46 -9.95 7.27
N ASP A 120 -13.84 -9.15 8.13
CA ASP A 120 -12.42 -9.24 8.42
C ASP A 120 -12.11 -10.45 9.32
N ARG A 121 -10.82 -10.66 9.60
CA ARG A 121 -10.31 -11.75 10.46
C ARG A 121 -10.90 -11.74 11.88
N ASP A 122 -11.27 -10.58 12.41
CA ASP A 122 -11.82 -10.41 13.76
C ASP A 122 -13.37 -10.44 13.78
N GLY A 123 -14.00 -10.62 12.60
CA GLY A 123 -15.45 -10.67 12.43
C GLY A 123 -16.11 -9.31 12.21
N GLY A 124 -15.34 -8.22 12.08
CA GLY A 124 -15.81 -6.90 11.71
C GLY A 124 -16.30 -6.85 10.25
N LEU A 125 -17.26 -5.96 9.95
CA LEU A 125 -17.73 -5.78 8.58
C LEU A 125 -16.72 -5.00 7.76
N VAL A 126 -16.34 -5.55 6.60
CA VAL A 126 -15.57 -4.84 5.58
C VAL A 126 -16.57 -4.12 4.67
N LEU A 127 -16.76 -2.83 4.93
CA LEU A 127 -17.69 -1.96 4.21
C LEU A 127 -16.88 -0.95 3.41
N VAL A 128 -17.01 -1.00 2.08
CA VAL A 128 -16.23 -0.16 1.18
C VAL A 128 -17.17 0.67 0.31
N ASP A 129 -16.95 1.97 0.32
CA ASP A 129 -17.49 2.88 -0.67
C ASP A 129 -16.48 3.02 -1.82
N ILE A 130 -16.88 2.54 -2.99
CA ILE A 130 -15.99 2.55 -4.16
C ILE A 130 -15.99 3.93 -4.87
N TRP A 131 -16.75 4.93 -4.37
CA TRP A 131 -16.87 6.27 -4.97
C TRP A 131 -17.06 7.42 -3.97
#